data_AF-A0A1H4AIJ0-F1
#
_entry.id   AF-A0A1H4AIJ0-F1
#
_cell.length_a   1.000
_cell.length_b   1.000
_cell.length_c   1.000
_cell.angle_alpha   90.00
_cell.angle_beta   90.00
_cell.angle_gamma   90.00
#
_symmetry.space_group_name_H-M   'P 1'
#
loop_
_entity.id
_entity.type
_entity.pdbx_description
1 polymer ?
#
loop_
_entity_poly.entity_id
_entity_poly.type
_entity_poly.pdbx_seq_one_letter_code
_entity_poly.pdbx_strand_id
1 'polypeptide(L)'
;MTEKKMSWIRGVLIAIDQLGNAIAGGNPDATISARTGYFANKHETPLRPWWKAMEKVIDFTFEPLEGRGHCLRSFEADEEEHWEGSDIMRGLLGIIIVAACIPLSVITRLYVLVFPWARKGDERPLR
;
A
#
# COMPACT_ATOMS: atom_id res chain seq x y z
N MET A 1 1.43 -4.54 -27.94
CA MET A 1 1.53 -3.99 -26.57
C MET A 1 0.69 -2.73 -26.51
N THR A 2 -0.48 -2.80 -25.89
CA THR A 2 -1.29 -1.61 -25.63
C THR A 2 -0.67 -0.91 -24.42
N GLU A 3 0.01 0.20 -24.65
CA GLU A 3 0.53 1.04 -23.57
C GLU A 3 -0.68 1.52 -22.74
N LYS A 4 -0.85 0.95 -21.53
CA LYS A 4 -1.94 1.34 -20.64
C LYS A 4 -1.59 2.73 -20.12
N LYS A 5 -2.05 3.77 -20.83
CA LYS A 5 -1.75 5.16 -20.51
C LYS A 5 -2.10 5.42 -19.05
N MET A 6 -1.07 5.60 -18.23
CA MET A 6 -1.26 5.90 -16.81
C MET A 6 -1.99 7.23 -16.70
N SER A 7 -3.12 7.23 -15.99
CA SER A 7 -3.78 8.49 -15.66
C SER A 7 -2.77 9.38 -14.93
N TRP A 8 -2.68 10.65 -15.32
CA TRP A 8 -1.78 11.62 -14.69
C TRP A 8 -1.96 11.65 -13.17
N ILE A 9 -3.21 11.60 -12.70
CA ILE A 9 -3.54 11.55 -11.26
C ILE A 9 -2.94 10.31 -10.61
N ARG A 10 -3.04 9.14 -11.27
CA ARG A 10 -2.46 7.89 -10.74
C ARG A 10 -0.95 7.97 -10.66
N GLY A 11 -0.29 8.58 -11.65
CA GLY A 11 1.16 8.81 -11.62
C GLY A 11 1.58 9.69 -10.45
N VAL A 12 0.85 10.79 -10.20
CA VAL A 12 1.11 11.68 -9.05
C VAL A 12 0.94 10.94 -7.72
N LEU A 13 -0.12 10.13 -7.57
CA LEU A 13 -0.35 9.36 -6.34
C LEU A 13 0.76 8.33 -6.09
N ILE A 14 1.24 7.64 -7.13
CA ILE A 14 2.36 6.70 -7.01
C ILE A 14 3.64 7.45 -6.60
N ALA A 15 3.94 8.59 -7.20
CA ALA A 15 5.11 9.38 -6.86
C ALA A 15 5.09 9.89 -5.41
N ILE A 16 3.91 10.28 -4.90
CA ILE A 16 3.74 10.67 -3.49
C ILE A 16 4.00 9.48 -2.55
N ASP A 17 3.50 8.30 -2.91
CA ASP A 17 3.70 7.08 -2.12
C ASP A 17 5.18 6.65 -2.11
N GLN A 18 5.83 6.65 -3.27
CA GLN A 18 7.28 6.43 -3.43
C GLN A 18 8.11 7.44 -2.62
N LEU A 19 7.74 8.72 -2.64
CA LEU A 19 8.38 9.75 -1.81
C LEU A 19 8.28 9.42 -0.31
N GLY A 20 7.10 9.02 0.15
CA GLY A 20 6.90 8.58 1.54
C GLY A 20 7.77 7.37 1.88
N ASN A 21 7.90 6.42 0.96
CA ASN A 21 8.77 5.26 1.14
C ASN A 21 10.25 5.64 1.25
N ALA A 22 10.73 6.54 0.38
CA ALA A 22 12.10 7.05 0.37
C ALA A 22 12.44 7.79 1.67
N ILE A 23 11.54 8.69 2.12
CA ILE A 23 11.69 9.42 3.39
C ILE A 23 11.81 8.44 4.57
N ALA A 24 11.09 7.32 4.52
CA ALA A 24 11.14 6.26 5.52
C ALA A 24 12.21 5.19 5.25
N GLY A 25 13.29 5.55 4.53
CA GLY A 25 14.46 4.70 4.32
C GLY A 25 14.22 3.45 3.46
N GLY A 26 13.16 3.45 2.65
CA GLY A 26 12.88 2.41 1.65
C GLY A 26 13.52 2.71 0.30
N ASN A 27 13.38 1.78 -0.65
CA ASN A 27 13.77 2.00 -2.04
C ASN A 27 12.88 3.11 -2.64
N PRO A 28 13.46 4.21 -3.19
CA PRO A 28 12.69 5.32 -3.73
C PRO A 28 11.81 4.96 -4.94
N ASP A 29 12.12 3.87 -5.65
CA ASP A 29 11.34 3.42 -6.79
C ASP A 29 10.20 2.45 -6.39
N ALA A 30 10.23 1.94 -5.15
CA ALA A 30 9.19 1.06 -4.61
C ALA A 30 8.12 1.83 -3.84
N THR A 31 6.89 1.33 -3.89
CA THR A 31 5.76 1.86 -3.10
C THR A 31 5.80 1.39 -1.65
N ILE A 32 5.21 2.17 -0.73
CA ILE A 32 4.99 1.77 0.67
C ILE A 32 4.18 0.48 0.73
N SER A 33 3.14 0.33 -0.09
CA SER A 33 2.29 -0.85 -0.07
C SER A 33 3.01 -2.10 -0.59
N ALA A 34 3.83 -2.00 -1.64
CA ALA A 34 4.66 -3.11 -2.11
C ALA A 34 5.72 -3.51 -1.07
N ARG A 35 6.46 -2.54 -0.51
CA ARG A 35 7.42 -2.79 0.58
C ARG A 35 6.74 -3.48 1.77
N THR A 36 5.57 -3.00 2.17
CA THR A 36 4.80 -3.57 3.29
C THR A 36 4.37 -5.00 2.96
N GLY A 37 3.85 -5.24 1.75
CA GLY A 37 3.47 -6.57 1.28
C GLY A 37 4.64 -7.56 1.27
N TYR A 38 5.82 -7.13 0.83
CA TYR A 38 7.04 -7.95 0.84
C TYR A 38 7.43 -8.40 2.24
N PHE A 39 7.56 -7.48 3.20
CA PHE A 39 7.99 -7.83 4.56
C PHE A 39 6.90 -8.54 5.38
N ALA A 40 5.63 -8.32 5.07
CA ALA A 40 4.52 -9.02 5.71
C ALA A 40 4.38 -10.49 5.24
N ASN A 41 4.68 -10.77 3.96
CA ASN A 41 4.32 -12.06 3.32
C ASN A 41 5.49 -12.86 2.76
N LYS A 42 6.61 -12.23 2.36
CA LYS A 42 7.70 -12.91 1.65
C LYS A 42 8.99 -12.97 2.47
N HIS A 43 9.44 -11.85 3.02
CA HIS A 43 10.72 -11.77 3.73
C HIS A 43 10.62 -12.28 5.17
N GLU A 44 11.60 -13.06 5.62
CA GLU A 44 11.68 -13.49 7.02
C GLU A 44 12.36 -12.40 7.86
N THR A 45 11.59 -11.73 8.71
CA THR A 45 12.07 -10.71 9.65
C THR A 45 11.41 -10.93 11.01
N PRO A 46 12.12 -10.72 12.14
CA PRO A 46 11.52 -10.76 13.47
C PRO A 46 10.38 -9.75 13.65
N LEU A 47 10.34 -8.71 12.82
CA LEU A 47 9.31 -7.66 12.86
C LEU A 47 8.13 -7.93 11.91
N ARG A 48 8.02 -9.15 11.36
CA ARG A 48 6.86 -9.55 10.53
C ARG A 48 5.50 -9.22 11.17
N PRO A 49 5.27 -9.33 12.50
CA PRO A 49 4.01 -8.90 13.10
C PRO A 49 3.72 -7.41 12.94
N TRP A 50 4.75 -6.56 13.00
CA TRP A 50 4.61 -5.11 12.77
C TRP A 50 4.25 -4.83 11.31
N TRP A 51 4.93 -5.49 10.36
CA TRP A 51 4.62 -5.38 8.94
C TRP A 51 3.20 -5.84 8.61
N LYS A 52 2.73 -6.94 9.22
CA LYS A 52 1.34 -7.40 9.10
C LYS A 52 0.33 -6.42 9.71
N ALA A 53 0.70 -5.69 10.76
CA ALA A 53 -0.16 -4.66 11.32
C ALA A 53 -0.29 -3.48 10.34
N MET A 54 0.81 -3.04 9.74
CA MET A 54 0.80 -1.98 8.72
C MET A 54 0.04 -2.41 7.46
N GLU A 55 0.24 -3.65 6.99
CA GLU A 55 -0.51 -4.23 5.87
C GLU A 55 -2.02 -4.15 6.12
N LYS A 56 -2.50 -4.55 7.31
CA LYS A 56 -3.92 -4.46 7.67
C LYS A 56 -4.46 -3.03 7.61
N VAL A 57 -3.68 -2.04 8.05
CA VAL A 57 -4.09 -0.62 8.02
C VAL A 57 -4.25 -0.14 6.58
N ILE A 58 -3.28 -0.44 5.72
CA ILE A 58 -3.29 -0.05 4.30
C ILE A 58 -4.42 -0.80 3.57
N ASP A 59 -4.51 -2.11 3.75
CA ASP A 59 -5.55 -2.93 3.11
C ASP A 59 -6.95 -2.48 3.51
N PHE A 60 -7.21 -2.20 4.79
CA PHE A 60 -8.49 -1.65 5.26
C PHE A 60 -8.82 -0.29 4.62
N THR A 61 -7.81 0.51 4.32
CA THR A 61 -7.97 1.83 3.70
C THR A 61 -8.47 1.70 2.26
N PHE A 62 -7.89 0.77 1.49
CA PHE A 62 -8.16 0.61 0.06
C PHE A 62 -9.18 -0.48 -0.27
N GLU A 63 -9.53 -1.37 0.67
CA GLU A 63 -10.49 -2.48 0.48
C GLU A 63 -11.80 -2.05 -0.19
N PRO A 64 -12.44 -0.91 0.16
CA PRO A 64 -13.68 -0.49 -0.51
C PRO A 64 -13.55 -0.28 -2.02
N LEU A 65 -12.37 0.17 -2.49
CA LEU A 65 -12.13 0.52 -3.89
C LEU A 65 -11.43 -0.58 -4.67
N GLU A 66 -10.62 -1.39 -4.00
CA GLU A 66 -9.69 -2.32 -4.64
C GLU A 66 -9.90 -3.79 -4.25
N GLY A 67 -10.78 -4.08 -3.29
CA GLY A 67 -10.90 -5.40 -2.69
C GLY A 67 -9.69 -5.76 -1.82
N ARG A 68 -9.67 -6.98 -1.27
CA ARG A 68 -8.73 -7.40 -0.23
C ARG A 68 -7.31 -7.64 -0.71
N GLY A 69 -6.30 -7.45 0.14
CA GLY A 69 -4.92 -7.79 -0.19
C GLY A 69 -4.26 -6.78 -1.13
N HIS A 70 -4.42 -5.48 -0.83
CA HIS A 70 -3.82 -4.41 -1.63
C HIS A 70 -2.29 -4.50 -1.59
N CYS A 71 -1.70 -4.58 -0.39
CA CYS A 71 -0.25 -4.63 -0.24
C CYS A 71 0.38 -5.85 -0.91
N LEU A 72 -0.22 -7.03 -0.73
CA LEU A 72 0.25 -8.25 -1.36
C LEU A 72 0.20 -8.16 -2.88
N ARG A 73 -0.90 -7.65 -3.47
CA ARG A 73 -0.96 -7.45 -4.93
C ARG A 73 0.02 -6.42 -5.43
N SER A 74 0.22 -5.33 -4.69
CA SER A 74 1.21 -4.32 -5.03
C SER A 74 2.60 -4.94 -5.06
N PHE A 75 2.94 -5.75 -4.06
CA PHE A 75 4.20 -6.49 -4.04
C PHE A 75 4.32 -7.49 -5.20
N GLU A 76 3.27 -8.29 -5.47
CA GLU A 76 3.27 -9.27 -6.58
C GLU A 76 3.43 -8.61 -7.96
N ALA A 77 3.10 -7.32 -8.08
CA ALA A 77 3.22 -6.53 -9.30
C ALA A 77 4.44 -5.60 -9.32
N ASP A 78 5.26 -5.60 -8.27
CA ASP A 78 6.45 -4.76 -8.16
C ASP A 78 7.70 -5.59 -8.51
N GLU A 79 8.62 -5.00 -9.28
CA GLU A 79 9.88 -5.64 -9.68
C GLU A 79 11.07 -5.08 -8.89
N GLU A 80 10.82 -4.06 -8.07
CA GLU A 80 11.84 -3.33 -7.32
C GLU A 80 12.32 -4.07 -6.06
N GLU A 81 13.55 -3.80 -5.65
CA GLU A 81 14.07 -4.28 -4.38
C GLU A 81 13.41 -3.55 -3.19
N HIS A 82 13.25 -4.24 -2.07
CA HIS A 82 12.64 -3.67 -0.87
C HIS A 82 13.62 -3.63 0.30
N TRP A 83 13.83 -2.44 0.84
CA TRP A 83 14.73 -2.22 1.97
C TRP A 83 13.94 -2.09 3.26
N GLU A 84 14.39 -2.75 4.33
CA GLU A 84 13.66 -2.72 5.60
C GLU A 84 13.80 -1.37 6.31
N GLY A 85 14.92 -0.67 6.10
CA GLY A 85 15.28 0.56 6.82
C GLY A 85 15.70 0.30 8.27
N SER A 86 16.13 1.35 8.96
CA SER A 86 16.43 1.28 10.41
C SER A 86 15.16 1.32 11.27
N ASP A 87 15.25 0.96 12.55
CA ASP A 87 14.15 1.02 13.52
C ASP A 87 13.47 2.40 13.55
N ILE A 88 14.28 3.46 13.51
CA ILE A 88 13.79 4.86 13.49
C ILE A 88 12.99 5.12 12.22
N MET A 89 13.51 4.69 11.06
CA MET A 89 12.86 4.87 9.77
C MET A 89 11.57 4.05 9.65
N ARG A 90 11.51 2.87 10.28
CA ARG A 90 10.27 2.10 10.41
C ARG A 90 9.25 2.78 11.30
N GLY A 91 9.69 3.37 12.42
CA GLY A 91 8.83 4.21 13.25
C GLY A 91 8.21 5.36 12.44
N LEU A 92 9.03 6.04 11.65
CA LEU A 92 8.59 7.09 10.73
C LEU A 92 7.62 6.55 9.66
N LEU A 93 7.91 5.40 9.07
CA LEU A 93 7.01 4.72 8.11
C LEU A 93 5.63 4.50 8.72
N GLY A 94 5.57 3.99 9.95
CA GLY A 94 4.31 3.76 10.66
C GLY A 94 3.51 5.05 10.86
N ILE A 95 4.18 6.16 11.20
CA ILE A 95 3.54 7.48 11.33
C ILE A 95 2.98 7.93 9.97
N ILE A 96 3.75 7.82 8.89
CA ILE A 96 3.32 8.18 7.53
C ILE A 96 2.08 7.36 7.13
N ILE A 97 2.13 6.04 7.32
CA ILE A 97 1.02 5.13 7.01
C ILE A 97 -0.23 5.54 7.78
N VAL A 98 -0.16 5.66 9.11
CA VAL A 98 -1.34 5.98 9.92
C VAL A 98 -1.90 7.37 9.58
N ALA A 99 -1.03 8.38 9.44
CA ALA A 99 -1.44 9.74 9.14
C ALA A 99 -2.10 9.85 7.76
N ALA A 100 -1.62 9.11 6.75
CA ALA A 100 -2.21 9.09 5.42
C ALA A 100 -3.47 8.22 5.34
N CYS A 101 -3.45 7.04 5.95
CA CYS A 101 -4.54 6.07 5.89
C CYS A 101 -5.79 6.52 6.64
N ILE A 102 -5.69 7.26 7.75
CA ILE A 102 -6.87 7.76 8.47
C ILE A 102 -7.80 8.59 7.55
N PRO A 103 -7.36 9.72 6.96
CA PRO A 103 -8.22 10.50 6.08
C PRO A 103 -8.60 9.74 4.82
N LEU A 104 -7.68 8.98 4.21
CA LEU A 104 -7.99 8.17 3.03
C LEU A 104 -9.09 7.13 3.34
N SER A 105 -9.07 6.49 4.50
CA SER A 105 -10.06 5.47 4.87
C SER A 105 -11.48 6.03 4.98
N VAL A 106 -11.60 7.29 5.42
CA VAL A 106 -12.87 8.02 5.44
C VAL A 106 -13.29 8.37 4.01
N ILE A 107 -12.36 8.89 3.21
CA ILE A 107 -12.61 9.27 1.81
C ILE A 107 -13.06 8.06 0.99
N THR A 108 -12.36 6.92 1.05
CA THR A 108 -12.70 5.73 0.27
C THR A 108 -14.09 5.20 0.63
N ARG A 109 -14.45 5.22 1.92
CA ARG A 109 -15.78 4.80 2.41
C ARG A 109 -16.88 5.76 1.99
N LEU A 110 -16.69 7.07 2.15
CA LEU A 110 -17.66 8.07 1.70
C LEU A 110 -17.85 8.01 0.18
N TYR A 111 -16.77 7.82 -0.57
CA TYR A 111 -16.82 7.73 -2.02
C TYR A 111 -17.66 6.52 -2.48
N VAL A 112 -17.46 5.33 -1.92
CA VAL A 112 -18.30 4.17 -2.28
C VAL A 112 -19.72 4.26 -1.74
N LEU A 113 -19.96 5.01 -0.66
CA LEU A 113 -21.32 5.30 -0.19
C LEU A 113 -22.09 6.19 -1.17
N VAL A 114 -21.43 7.22 -1.71
CA VAL A 114 -22.02 8.14 -2.70
C VAL A 114 -22.09 7.48 -4.09
N PHE A 115 -21.11 6.64 -4.43
CA PHE A 115 -20.98 5.97 -5.72
C PHE A 115 -20.85 4.44 -5.56
N PRO A 116 -21.95 3.72 -5.29
CA PRO A 116 -21.90 2.29 -5.00
C PRO A 116 -21.30 1.42 -6.10
N TRP A 117 -21.39 1.84 -7.37
CA TRP A 117 -20.80 1.12 -8.50
C TRP A 117 -19.26 1.13 -8.50
N ALA A 118 -18.64 2.05 -7.77
CA ALA A 118 -17.19 2.15 -7.68
C ALA A 118 -16.59 1.13 -6.70
N ARG A 119 -17.44 0.46 -5.91
CA ARG A 119 -17.01 -0.59 -5.00
C ARG A 119 -16.55 -1.81 -5.81
N LYS A 120 -15.32 -2.26 -5.61
CA LYS A 120 -14.87 -3.54 -6.14
C LYS A 120 -15.18 -4.67 -5.18
N GLY A 121 -15.69 -5.78 -5.71
CA GLY A 121 -15.86 -7.03 -4.96
C GLY A 121 -14.52 -7.72 -4.71
N ASP A 122 -14.53 -8.72 -3.83
CA ASP A 122 -13.37 -9.58 -3.58
C ASP A 122 -13.21 -10.55 -4.77
N GLU A 123 -12.25 -10.28 -5.67
CA GLU A 123 -12.05 -11.10 -6.89
C GLU A 123 -11.10 -12.30 -6.68
N ARG A 124 -10.66 -12.62 -5.45
CA ARG A 124 -9.81 -13.81 -5.19
C ARG A 124 -10.37 -14.75 -4.11
N PRO A 125 -10.20 -16.08 -4.26
CA PRO A 125 -10.34 -17.00 -3.15
C PRO A 125 -9.18 -16.75 -2.16
N LEU A 126 -9.50 -16.46 -0.91
CA LEU A 126 -8.53 -16.45 0.18
C LEU A 126 -7.91 -17.86 0.26
N ARG A 127 -6.61 -17.96 -0.03
CA ARG A 127 -5.82 -19.18 0.23
C ARG A 127 -5.30 -19.19 1.65
#